data_AF-A0A137SNW1-F1
#
_entry.id   AF-A0A137SNW1-F1
#
_cell.length_a   1.000
_cell.length_b   1.000
_cell.length_c   1.000
_cell.angle_alpha   90.00
_cell.angle_beta   90.00
_cell.angle_gamma   90.00
#
_symmetry.space_group_name_H-M   'P 1'
#
loop_
_entity.id
_entity.type
_entity.pdbx_description
1 polymer ?
#
loop_
_entity_poly.entity_id
_entity_poly.type
_entity_poly.pdbx_seq_one_letter_code
_entity_poly.pdbx_strand_id
1 'polypeptide(L)'
;MQKKPLFIIVGLFIAPILIAKLVLVNDWYQGAKTNTGKLLSPPLTMSQPPQAWLLLYNPSDRCAQQCQQSLWQMQQVHTLLAAEGTRVQRYLTKYPVTVIPPANLSRDNVEIPALERLQLSEINQNQLSTDTLYLVDPHGNIFMHYQYPADRTAAIKVSAGLLKDLKRLLKISKIG
;
A
#
# COMPACT_ATOMS: atom_id res chain seq x y z
N MET A 1 -13.68 16.52 -58.59
CA MET A 1 -12.64 15.79 -57.83
C MET A 1 -13.18 15.42 -56.46
N GLN A 2 -13.39 14.12 -56.21
CA GLN A 2 -14.03 13.62 -55.00
C GLN A 2 -13.05 13.68 -53.81
N LYS A 3 -13.09 14.75 -53.00
CA LYS A 3 -12.32 14.86 -51.74
C LYS A 3 -12.97 14.10 -50.56
N LYS A 4 -14.23 13.66 -50.74
CA LYS A 4 -15.01 12.90 -49.75
C LYS A 4 -14.30 11.63 -49.23
N PRO A 5 -13.72 10.76 -50.07
CA PRO A 5 -13.00 9.58 -49.56
C PRO A 5 -11.76 9.93 -48.72
N LEU A 6 -11.07 11.03 -49.05
CA LEU A 6 -9.90 11.48 -48.27
C LEU A 6 -10.28 11.89 -46.84
N PHE A 7 -11.37 12.66 -46.67
CA PHE A 7 -11.84 13.05 -45.35
C PHE A 7 -12.34 11.87 -44.51
N ILE A 8 -12.92 10.85 -45.14
CA ILE A 8 -13.35 9.62 -44.46
C ILE A 8 -12.14 8.86 -43.93
N ILE A 9 -11.09 8.71 -44.75
CA ILE A 9 -9.85 8.04 -44.33
C ILE A 9 -9.19 8.82 -43.18
N VAL A 10 -9.05 10.14 -43.31
CA VAL A 10 -8.47 10.98 -42.25
C VAL A 10 -9.29 10.87 -40.95
N GLY A 11 -10.63 10.90 -41.05
CA GLY A 11 -11.51 10.70 -39.90
C GLY A 11 -11.32 9.33 -39.24
N LEU A 12 -11.13 8.26 -40.01
CA LEU A 12 -10.90 6.91 -39.51
C LEU A 12 -9.63 6.82 -38.64
N PHE A 13 -8.57 7.56 -38.98
CA PHE A 13 -7.32 7.56 -38.21
C PHE A 13 -7.34 8.54 -37.03
N ILE A 14 -7.96 9.71 -37.19
CA ILE A 14 -7.94 10.76 -36.16
C ILE A 14 -9.01 10.53 -35.08
N ALA A 15 -10.20 10.04 -35.45
CA ALA A 15 -11.30 9.88 -34.51
C ALA A 15 -10.95 8.94 -33.33
N PRO A 16 -10.31 7.77 -33.50
CA PRO A 16 -9.92 6.91 -32.38
C PRO A 16 -8.99 7.62 -31.38
N ILE A 17 -8.06 8.45 -31.87
CA ILE A 17 -7.11 9.19 -31.03
C ILE A 17 -7.83 10.26 -30.21
N LEU A 18 -8.73 11.03 -30.84
CA LEU A 18 -9.51 12.05 -30.16
C LEU A 18 -10.46 11.44 -29.11
N ILE A 19 -11.11 10.32 -29.45
CA ILE A 19 -11.98 9.59 -28.52
C ILE A 19 -11.15 9.07 -27.33
N ALA A 20 -9.98 8.46 -27.57
CA ALA A 20 -9.11 7.98 -26.50
C ALA A 20 -8.65 9.12 -25.58
N LYS A 21 -8.27 10.27 -26.14
CA LYS A 21 -7.89 11.45 -25.35
C LYS A 21 -9.04 11.97 -24.49
N LEU A 22 -10.26 12.03 -25.06
CA LEU A 22 -11.44 12.50 -24.34
C LEU A 22 -11.82 11.56 -23.19
N VAL A 23 -11.76 10.24 -23.43
CA VAL A 23 -11.97 9.22 -22.40
C VAL A 23 -10.95 9.34 -21.26
N LEU A 24 -9.68 9.64 -21.57
CA LEU A 24 -8.62 9.77 -20.58
C LEU A 24 -8.73 11.06 -19.75
N VAL A 25 -9.04 12.19 -20.38
CA VAL A 25 -9.14 13.50 -19.70
C VAL A 25 -10.38 13.60 -18.81
N ASN A 26 -11.45 12.89 -19.17
CA ASN A 26 -12.70 12.89 -18.39
C ASN A 26 -12.74 11.79 -17.31
N ASP A 27 -11.62 11.11 -17.03
CA ASP A 27 -11.54 10.01 -16.07
C ASP A 27 -12.56 8.87 -16.32
N TRP A 28 -13.07 8.74 -17.55
CA TRP A 28 -14.00 7.68 -17.95
C TRP A 28 -13.34 6.31 -18.02
N TYR A 29 -12.02 6.26 -18.16
CA TYR A 29 -11.26 5.02 -18.08
C TYR A 29 -10.69 4.82 -16.68
N GLN A 30 -11.43 4.08 -15.86
CA GLN A 30 -10.91 3.51 -14.63
C GLN A 30 -10.21 2.20 -14.99
N GLY A 31 -9.03 2.30 -15.63
CA GLY A 31 -8.22 1.14 -16.01
C GLY A 31 -8.11 0.15 -14.86
N ALA A 32 -8.16 -1.14 -15.16
CA ALA A 32 -8.18 -2.19 -14.14
C ALA A 32 -6.98 -2.01 -13.19
N LYS A 33 -7.22 -1.44 -12.00
CA LYS A 33 -6.19 -1.28 -10.97
C LYS A 33 -5.85 -2.67 -10.48
N THR A 34 -4.72 -3.19 -10.95
CA THR A 34 -4.29 -4.53 -10.61
C THR A 34 -3.74 -4.62 -9.17
N ASN A 35 -3.28 -3.48 -8.64
CA ASN A 35 -2.89 -3.32 -7.24
C ASN A 35 -3.92 -2.49 -6.49
N THR A 36 -4.14 -2.80 -5.22
CA THR A 36 -5.10 -2.12 -4.34
C THR A 36 -4.47 -0.99 -3.52
N GLY A 37 -3.16 -1.07 -3.27
CA GLY A 37 -2.39 -0.01 -2.63
C GLY A 37 -2.20 1.23 -3.53
N LYS A 38 -1.85 2.35 -2.91
CA LYS A 38 -1.47 3.58 -3.63
C LYS A 38 0.05 3.69 -3.70
N LEU A 39 0.57 4.03 -4.88
CA LEU A 39 2.00 4.27 -5.05
C LEU A 39 2.41 5.56 -4.33
N LEU A 40 3.54 5.49 -3.64
CA LEU A 40 4.23 6.66 -3.12
C LEU A 40 5.00 7.30 -4.28
N SER A 41 4.74 8.59 -4.55
CA SER A 41 5.32 9.30 -5.68
C SER A 41 5.90 10.64 -5.22
N PRO A 42 7.24 10.81 -5.21
CA PRO A 42 8.27 9.80 -5.53
C PRO A 42 8.39 8.70 -4.45
N PRO A 43 8.96 7.53 -4.78
CA PRO A 43 9.31 6.53 -3.76
C PRO A 43 10.42 7.06 -2.85
N LEU A 44 10.44 6.61 -1.60
CA LEU A 44 11.51 6.91 -0.65
C LEU A 44 12.49 5.76 -0.59
N THR A 45 13.77 6.04 -0.38
CA THR A 45 14.80 5.00 -0.27
C THR A 45 15.46 5.06 1.10
N MET A 46 15.62 3.90 1.72
CA MET A 46 16.32 3.74 2.98
C MET A 46 17.83 3.69 2.75
N SER A 47 18.60 4.29 3.66
CA SER A 47 20.06 4.28 3.56
C SER A 47 20.66 2.89 3.76
N GLN A 48 19.98 2.03 4.53
CA GLN A 48 20.38 0.65 4.78
C GLN A 48 19.26 -0.28 4.28
N PRO A 49 19.51 -1.08 3.22
CA PRO A 49 18.50 -1.98 2.67
C PRO A 49 18.26 -3.16 3.63
N PRO A 50 17.00 -3.53 3.89
CA PRO A 50 16.66 -4.57 4.87
C PRO A 50 16.92 -6.00 4.37
N GLN A 51 17.18 -6.19 3.07
CA GLN A 51 17.33 -7.50 2.42
C GLN A 51 16.11 -8.43 2.56
N ALA A 52 14.98 -7.92 3.04
CA ALA A 52 13.70 -8.61 3.16
C ALA A 52 12.56 -7.67 2.76
N TRP A 53 11.39 -8.23 2.44
CA TRP A 53 10.18 -7.43 2.23
C TRP A 53 9.67 -6.94 3.58
N LEU A 54 9.31 -5.66 3.70
CA LEU A 54 8.79 -5.12 4.95
C LEU A 54 7.34 -4.67 4.83
N LEU A 55 6.56 -5.05 5.84
CA LEU A 55 5.36 -4.37 6.27
C LEU A 55 5.78 -3.33 7.31
N LEU A 56 5.95 -2.07 6.88
CA LEU A 56 6.41 -0.97 7.74
C LEU A 56 5.23 -0.09 8.14
N TYR A 57 4.88 -0.09 9.42
CA TYR A 57 3.76 0.71 9.92
C TYR A 57 4.24 1.98 10.61
N ASN A 58 3.61 3.12 10.28
CA ASN A 58 3.88 4.41 10.90
C ASN A 58 2.74 4.83 11.84
N PRO A 59 2.80 4.50 13.15
CA PRO A 59 1.74 4.83 14.08
C PRO A 59 1.71 6.33 14.41
N SER A 60 0.53 6.85 14.76
CA SER A 60 0.43 8.10 15.52
C SER A 60 0.94 7.92 16.97
N ASP A 61 1.25 9.03 17.65
CA ASP A 61 1.72 8.96 19.05
C ASP A 61 0.63 8.44 20.01
N ARG A 62 -0.64 8.67 19.66
CA ARG A 62 -1.81 8.16 20.36
C ARG A 62 -2.46 7.06 19.53
N CYS A 63 -2.03 5.82 19.75
CA CYS A 63 -2.53 4.65 19.04
C CYS A 63 -3.97 4.32 19.47
N ALA A 64 -4.93 4.96 18.80
CA ALA A 64 -6.36 4.76 18.97
C ALA A 64 -6.86 3.55 18.16
N GLN A 65 -8.19 3.43 18.00
CA GLN A 65 -8.84 2.30 17.33
C GLN A 65 -8.30 2.03 15.91
N GLN A 66 -8.11 3.06 15.09
CA GLN A 66 -7.57 2.90 13.72
C GLN A 66 -6.15 2.32 13.74
N CYS A 67 -5.32 2.77 14.68
CA CYS A 67 -3.96 2.28 14.81
C CYS A 67 -3.91 0.80 15.18
N GLN A 68 -4.65 0.41 16.21
CA GLN A 68 -4.74 -0.99 16.64
C GLN A 68 -5.37 -1.87 15.57
N GLN A 69 -6.39 -1.36 14.88
CA GLN A 69 -6.99 -2.07 13.75
C GLN A 69 -5.97 -2.31 12.64
N SER A 70 -5.16 -1.31 12.29
CA SER A 70 -4.10 -1.42 11.26
C SER A 70 -3.05 -2.46 11.66
N LEU A 71 -2.59 -2.42 12.91
CA LEU A 71 -1.62 -3.37 13.45
C LEU A 71 -2.16 -4.82 13.44
N TRP A 72 -3.43 -4.99 13.79
CA TRP A 72 -4.07 -6.32 13.79
C TRP A 72 -4.17 -6.86 12.36
N GLN A 73 -4.58 -6.02 11.42
CA GLN A 73 -4.66 -6.39 10.02
C GLN A 73 -3.29 -6.71 9.43
N MET A 74 -2.25 -5.94 9.77
CA MET A 74 -0.87 -6.22 9.39
C MET A 74 -0.43 -7.61 9.87
N GLN A 75 -0.73 -7.97 11.13
CA GLN A 75 -0.47 -9.30 11.67
C GLN A 75 -1.24 -10.39 10.90
N GLN A 76 -2.54 -10.20 10.65
CA GLN A 76 -3.35 -11.19 9.93
C GLN A 76 -2.86 -11.41 8.50
N VAL A 77 -2.53 -10.33 7.79
CA VAL A 77 -1.98 -10.41 6.43
C VAL A 77 -0.68 -11.20 6.45
N HIS A 78 0.23 -10.92 7.39
CA HIS A 78 1.48 -11.67 7.52
C HIS A 78 1.25 -13.15 7.77
N THR A 79 0.33 -13.51 8.69
CA THR A 79 -0.06 -14.91 8.93
C THR A 79 -0.62 -15.58 7.66
N LEU A 80 -1.44 -14.87 6.87
CA LEU A 80 -2.07 -15.38 5.64
C LEU A 80 -1.10 -15.54 4.46
N LEU A 81 0.13 -15.04 4.57
CA LEU A 81 1.19 -15.33 3.60
C LEU A 81 1.74 -16.75 3.73
N ALA A 82 1.52 -17.42 4.86
CA ALA A 82 1.99 -18.78 5.13
C ALA A 82 3.50 -18.94 4.82
N ALA A 83 3.89 -19.87 3.95
CA ALA A 83 5.29 -20.13 3.61
C ALA A 83 6.03 -18.88 3.07
N GLU A 84 5.34 -18.04 2.29
CA GLU A 84 5.90 -16.79 1.77
C GLU A 84 6.13 -15.73 2.87
N GLY A 85 5.48 -15.88 4.03
CA GLY A 85 5.63 -14.97 5.17
C GLY A 85 7.02 -14.98 5.79
N THR A 86 7.83 -16.01 5.53
CA THR A 86 9.24 -16.08 5.98
C THR A 86 10.12 -14.99 5.35
N ARG A 87 9.73 -14.49 4.17
CA ARG A 87 10.42 -13.46 3.40
C ARG A 87 9.94 -12.05 3.72
N VAL A 88 8.90 -11.94 4.56
CA VAL A 88 8.24 -10.69 4.92
C VAL A 88 8.41 -10.45 6.41
N GLN A 89 8.95 -9.29 6.76
CA GLN A 89 9.12 -8.86 8.15
C GLN A 89 8.18 -7.70 8.47
N ARG A 90 7.93 -7.47 9.76
CA ARG A 90 7.01 -6.44 10.24
C ARG A 90 7.74 -5.49 11.17
N TYR A 91 7.67 -4.20 10.88
CA TYR A 91 8.37 -3.18 11.64
C TYR A 91 7.48 -1.98 11.93
N LEU A 92 7.81 -1.29 13.02
CA LEU A 92 7.29 0.04 13.31
C LEU A 92 8.36 1.08 13.01
N THR A 93 7.96 2.23 12.48
CA THR A 93 8.86 3.39 12.38
C THR A 93 9.20 3.97 13.76
N LYS A 94 8.23 3.92 14.68
CA LYS A 94 8.33 4.37 16.07
C LYS A 94 7.33 3.62 16.94
N TYR A 95 7.57 3.58 18.26
CA TYR A 95 6.55 3.13 19.20
C TYR A 95 5.57 4.28 19.48
N PRO A 96 4.24 4.01 19.55
CA PRO A 96 3.31 5.01 20.03
C PRO A 96 3.59 5.33 21.50
N VAL A 97 3.41 6.59 21.88
CA VAL A 97 3.58 7.07 23.27
C VAL A 97 2.45 6.57 24.15
N THR A 98 1.24 6.47 23.60
CA THR A 98 0.05 6.02 24.33
C THR A 98 -0.77 5.07 23.46
N VAL A 99 -1.22 3.98 24.07
CA VAL A 99 -2.16 3.03 23.46
C VAL A 99 -3.52 3.22 24.13
N ILE A 100 -4.54 3.56 23.35
CA ILE A 100 -5.88 3.84 23.86
C ILE A 100 -6.75 2.60 23.60
N PRO A 101 -7.06 1.78 24.61
CA PRO A 101 -7.85 0.57 24.40
C PRO A 101 -9.20 0.91 23.77
N PRO A 102 -9.72 0.08 22.84
CA PRO A 102 -11.02 0.31 22.24
C PRO A 102 -12.10 0.24 23.31
N ALA A 103 -13.15 1.08 23.15
CA ALA A 103 -14.27 1.13 24.09
C ALA A 103 -14.96 -0.24 24.28
N ASN A 104 -14.91 -1.08 23.24
CA ASN A 104 -15.33 -2.47 23.31
C ASN A 104 -14.08 -3.36 23.38
N LEU A 105 -13.86 -3.98 24.55
CA LEU A 105 -12.78 -4.94 24.83
C LEU A 105 -12.89 -6.16 23.88
N SER A 106 -12.40 -6.00 22.66
CA SER A 106 -12.29 -7.09 21.70
C SER A 106 -11.02 -7.87 22.06
N ARG A 107 -11.04 -9.20 22.08
CA ARG A 107 -9.86 -10.06 22.37
C ARG A 107 -8.75 -10.02 21.31
N ASP A 108 -8.78 -9.01 20.45
CA ASP A 108 -7.90 -8.82 19.30
C ASP A 108 -6.77 -7.83 19.63
N ASN A 109 -6.34 -7.78 20.89
CA ASN A 109 -5.25 -6.90 21.31
C ASN A 109 -3.96 -7.32 20.62
N VAL A 110 -3.36 -6.40 19.86
CA VAL A 110 -2.05 -6.62 19.25
C VAL A 110 -0.98 -6.30 20.27
N GLU A 111 -0.08 -7.25 20.51
CA GLU A 111 1.12 -7.01 21.31
C GLU A 111 2.11 -6.15 20.51
N ILE A 112 1.96 -4.83 20.65
CA ILE A 112 2.89 -3.83 20.07
C ILE A 112 4.35 -4.04 20.50
N PRO A 113 4.66 -4.41 21.77
CA PRO A 113 6.04 -4.59 22.21
C PRO A 113 6.81 -5.70 21.48
N ALA A 114 6.13 -6.66 20.84
CA ALA A 114 6.77 -7.73 20.08
C ALA A 114 7.25 -7.29 18.69
N LEU A 115 6.89 -6.07 18.24
CA LEU A 115 7.34 -5.53 16.96
C LEU A 115 8.64 -4.75 17.14
N GLU A 116 9.64 -5.09 16.33
CA GLU A 116 10.87 -4.33 16.26
C GLU A 116 10.65 -2.96 15.61
N ARG A 117 11.51 -2.00 15.98
CA ARG A 117 11.55 -0.68 15.34
C ARG A 117 12.61 -0.64 14.26
N LEU A 118 12.25 -0.01 13.15
CA LEU A 118 13.17 0.33 12.10
C LEU A 118 13.30 1.85 12.02
N GLN A 119 14.50 2.35 12.31
CA GLN A 119 14.78 3.78 12.33
C GLN A 119 14.96 4.28 10.89
N LEU A 120 14.14 5.26 10.50
CA LEU A 120 14.30 5.99 9.25
C LEU A 120 15.07 7.28 9.48
N SER A 121 15.62 7.86 8.41
CA SER A 121 16.10 9.25 8.43
C SER A 121 14.94 10.20 8.74
N GLU A 122 15.23 11.34 9.37
CA GLU A 122 14.18 12.32 9.71
C GLU A 122 13.43 12.82 8.47
N ILE A 123 14.13 12.98 7.35
CA ILE A 123 13.54 13.37 6.07
C ILE A 123 12.49 12.34 5.63
N ASN A 124 12.86 11.07 5.57
CA ASN A 124 11.93 10.01 5.17
C ASN A 124 10.77 9.89 6.16
N GLN A 125 11.06 9.97 7.46
CA GLN A 125 10.06 9.88 8.52
C GLN A 125 8.98 10.97 8.41
N ASN A 126 9.38 12.19 8.06
CA ASN A 126 8.46 13.33 7.91
C ASN A 126 7.59 13.25 6.65
N GLN A 127 7.93 12.38 5.70
CA GLN A 127 7.15 12.15 4.48
C GLN A 127 6.13 11.02 4.63
N LEU A 128 6.17 10.26 5.73
CA LEU A 128 5.20 9.20 6.00
C LEU A 128 3.96 9.76 6.70
N SER A 129 2.80 9.45 6.16
CA SER A 129 1.50 9.67 6.80
C SER A 129 1.37 8.85 8.08
N THR A 130 0.74 9.43 9.09
CA THR A 130 0.40 8.73 10.33
C THR A 130 -0.66 7.66 10.10
N ASP A 131 -0.66 6.65 10.94
CA ASP A 131 -1.56 5.50 10.91
C ASP A 131 -1.70 4.85 9.53
N THR A 132 -0.55 4.71 8.87
CA THR A 132 -0.44 4.20 7.51
C THR A 132 0.59 3.08 7.45
N LEU A 133 0.24 2.01 6.73
CA LEU A 133 1.11 0.89 6.44
C LEU A 133 1.81 1.10 5.09
N TYR A 134 3.09 0.79 5.03
CA TYR A 134 3.93 0.89 3.85
C TYR A 134 4.51 -0.47 3.47
N LEU A 135 4.66 -0.70 2.18
CA LEU A 135 5.50 -1.77 1.65
C LEU A 135 6.88 -1.26 1.34
N VAL A 136 7.87 -2.01 1.80
CA VAL A 136 9.28 -1.82 1.48
C VAL A 136 9.80 -3.04 0.76
N ASP A 137 10.51 -2.83 -0.35
CA ASP A 137 11.19 -3.92 -1.06
C ASP A 137 12.53 -4.29 -0.38
N PRO A 138 13.16 -5.42 -0.73
CA PRO A 138 14.45 -5.82 -0.18
C PRO A 138 15.60 -4.83 -0.45
N HIS A 139 15.43 -3.92 -1.41
CA HIS A 139 16.41 -2.88 -1.76
C HIS A 139 16.20 -1.59 -0.94
N GLY A 140 15.21 -1.56 -0.05
CA GLY A 140 14.93 -0.42 0.83
C GLY A 140 14.05 0.65 0.20
N ASN A 141 13.35 0.37 -0.90
CA ASN A 141 12.40 1.31 -1.48
C ASN A 141 11.05 1.22 -0.77
N ILE A 142 10.59 2.33 -0.21
CA ILE A 142 9.24 2.53 0.30
C ILE A 142 8.40 3.06 -0.86
N PHE A 143 7.55 2.22 -1.44
CA PHE A 143 6.94 2.52 -2.75
C PHE A 143 5.41 2.41 -2.79
N MET A 144 4.78 1.77 -1.81
CA MET A 144 3.33 1.60 -1.78
C MET A 144 2.79 1.71 -0.36
N HIS A 145 1.59 2.28 -0.22
CA HIS A 145 0.98 2.51 1.08
C HIS A 145 -0.50 2.14 1.13
N TYR A 146 -0.96 1.81 2.34
CA TYR A 146 -2.29 1.34 2.67
C TYR A 146 -2.77 2.04 3.95
N GLN A 147 -3.93 2.66 3.87
CA GLN A 147 -4.57 3.30 5.02
C GLN A 147 -5.79 2.47 5.40
N TYR A 148 -5.80 1.97 6.62
CA TYR A 148 -6.91 1.17 7.13
C TYR A 148 -7.98 2.08 7.75
N PRO A 149 -9.26 1.86 7.47
CA PRO A 149 -10.35 2.51 8.21
C PRO A 149 -10.45 1.92 9.63
N ALA A 150 -11.08 2.67 10.54
CA ALA A 150 -11.39 2.18 11.89
C ALA A 150 -12.49 1.09 11.90
N ASP A 151 -13.34 1.05 10.86
CA ASP A 151 -14.32 -0.02 10.68
C ASP A 151 -13.65 -1.33 10.27
N ARG A 152 -13.94 -2.40 11.02
CA ARG A 152 -13.30 -3.70 10.82
C ARG A 152 -13.67 -4.33 9.48
N THR A 153 -14.91 -4.19 9.03
CA THR A 153 -15.39 -4.81 7.78
C THR A 153 -14.71 -4.18 6.57
N ALA A 154 -14.60 -2.85 6.55
CA ALA A 154 -13.86 -2.12 5.54
C ALA A 154 -12.34 -2.40 5.63
N ALA A 155 -11.79 -2.53 6.84
CA ALA A 155 -10.38 -2.89 7.05
C ALA A 155 -10.03 -4.27 6.47
N ILE A 156 -10.93 -5.26 6.57
CA ILE A 156 -10.74 -6.58 5.96
C ILE A 156 -10.60 -6.47 4.42
N LYS A 157 -11.33 -5.57 3.76
CA LYS A 157 -11.20 -5.36 2.31
C LYS A 157 -9.81 -4.83 1.94
N VAL A 158 -9.27 -3.91 2.75
CA VAL A 158 -7.90 -3.40 2.58
C VAL A 158 -6.88 -4.54 2.75
N SER A 159 -7.05 -5.39 3.77
CA SER A 159 -6.20 -6.57 3.99
C SER A 159 -6.24 -7.57 2.85
N ALA A 160 -7.41 -7.86 2.31
CA ALA A 160 -7.55 -8.75 1.15
C ALA A 160 -6.80 -8.21 -0.07
N GLY A 161 -6.88 -6.89 -0.28
CA GLY A 161 -6.13 -6.19 -1.31
C GLY A 161 -4.61 -6.27 -1.10
N LEU A 162 -4.14 -5.90 0.09
CA LEU A 162 -2.73 -5.98 0.46
C LEU A 162 -2.18 -7.40 0.29
N LEU A 163 -2.91 -8.43 0.75
CA LEU A 163 -2.51 -9.83 0.61
C LEU A 163 -2.38 -10.23 -0.87
N LYS A 164 -3.32 -9.80 -1.71
CA LYS A 164 -3.27 -10.04 -3.16
C LYS A 164 -2.04 -9.38 -3.80
N ASP A 165 -1.77 -8.13 -3.43
CA ASP A 165 -0.64 -7.36 -3.94
C ASP A 165 0.68 -8.00 -3.51
N LEU A 166 0.84 -8.36 -2.23
CA LEU A 166 2.01 -9.06 -1.71
C LEU A 166 2.23 -10.42 -2.38
N LYS A 167 1.20 -11.27 -2.49
CA LYS A 167 1.34 -12.58 -3.16
C LYS A 167 1.81 -12.43 -4.61
N ARG A 168 1.34 -11.39 -5.30
CA ARG A 168 1.79 -11.11 -6.66
C ARG A 168 3.25 -10.66 -6.69
N LEU A 169 3.64 -9.72 -5.82
CA LEU A 169 5.01 -9.22 -5.72
C LEU A 169 5.99 -10.33 -5.36
N LEU A 170 5.68 -11.15 -4.34
CA LEU A 170 6.52 -12.26 -3.87
C LEU A 170 6.62 -13.40 -4.89
N LYS A 171 5.59 -13.61 -5.72
CA LYS A 171 5.65 -14.58 -6.82
C LYS A 171 6.61 -14.14 -7.93
N ILE A 172 6.70 -12.84 -8.20
CA ILE A 172 7.54 -12.28 -9.27
C ILE A 172 8.98 -12.06 -8.76
N SER A 173 9.13 -11.59 -7.51
CA SER A 173 10.41 -11.37 -6.87
C SER A 173 10.97 -12.68 -6.30
N LYS A 174 12.21 -13.01 -6.67
CA LYS A 174 12.95 -14.15 -6.10
C LYS A 174 13.87 -13.77 -4.92
N ILE A 175 13.83 -12.52 -4.48
CA ILE A 175 14.74 -11.94 -3.49
C ILE A 175 13.95 -11.58 -2.22
N GLY A 176 14.64 -11.63 -1.07
CA GLY A 176 14.03 -11.61 0.26
C GLY A 176 13.80 -13.01 0.75
#